data_AF-A0A1F7AE59-F1
#
_entry.id   AF-A0A1F7AE59-F1
#
_cell.length_a   1.000
_cell.length_b   1.000
_cell.length_c   1.000
_cell.angle_alpha   90.00
_cell.angle_beta   90.00
_cell.angle_gamma   90.00
#
_symmetry.space_group_name_H-M   'P 1'
#
loop_
_entity.id
_entity.type
_entity.pdbx_description
1 polymer ?
#
loop_
_entity_poly.entity_id
_entity_poly.type
_entity_poly.pdbx_seq_one_letter_code
_entity_poly.pdbx_strand_id
1 'polypeptide(L)'
;MENSEVSVIEALNQLQSWLNAGEYDKVVQGAQEVLGLEPGNQRALSLLKQAEEKRHPEPALPYDPLTELQVEHAEYAKPEAERTTNEHEAQSEKRKLFLAMLVPAIVVVIVGGSVIWWLANREREDTIANKLTGNLPEDLTYLEGNEQRLDELTTIAETVEAYKVMNGAYPSVSQLDSALVDSAYFEEVPSDPRQGEIDKTGKPFGYIYAVYNGIGGENSVYVLSALFEDSKGFGYAWSKGAPIKNYPDFRNYEEENITFITPDTPERSEGALKEEEDTAVELQEEPSGPKVNPEYQK
;
A
#
# COMPACT_ATOMS: atom_id res chain seq x y z
N MET A 1 -3.03 -37.38 -20.44
CA MET A 1 -2.64 -36.08 -21.02
C MET A 1 -1.76 -35.28 -20.04
N GLU A 2 -1.04 -35.95 -19.11
CA GLU A 2 -0.28 -35.28 -18.03
C GLU A 2 1.12 -34.78 -18.45
N ASN A 3 1.59 -35.11 -19.66
CA ASN A 3 2.95 -34.74 -20.09
C ASN A 3 3.10 -33.27 -20.54
N SER A 4 2.01 -32.54 -20.80
CA SER A 4 2.08 -31.14 -21.26
C SER A 4 2.26 -30.14 -20.12
N GLU A 5 1.68 -30.41 -18.95
CA GLU A 5 1.72 -29.48 -17.81
C GLU A 5 3.13 -29.36 -17.22
N VAL A 6 3.85 -30.49 -17.11
CA VAL A 6 5.24 -30.52 -16.65
C VAL A 6 6.14 -29.66 -17.56
N SER A 7 5.83 -29.62 -18.86
CA SER A 7 6.60 -28.84 -19.84
C SER A 7 6.43 -27.33 -19.68
N VAL A 8 5.24 -26.84 -19.30
CA VAL A 8 4.99 -25.38 -19.18
C VAL A 8 5.70 -24.81 -17.97
N ILE A 9 5.75 -25.57 -16.88
CA ILE A 9 6.36 -25.13 -15.62
C ILE A 9 7.89 -25.02 -15.78
N GLU A 10 8.51 -26.00 -16.43
CA GLU A 10 9.94 -25.96 -16.75
C GLU A 10 10.26 -24.76 -17.66
N ALA A 11 9.42 -24.52 -18.67
CA ALA A 11 9.55 -23.35 -19.53
C ALA A 11 9.48 -22.03 -18.74
N LEU A 12 8.52 -21.88 -17.83
CA LEU A 12 8.39 -20.67 -17.00
C LEU A 12 9.62 -20.43 -16.08
N ASN A 13 10.21 -21.50 -15.55
CA ASN A 13 11.43 -21.39 -14.74
C ASN A 13 12.64 -21.00 -15.61
N GLN A 14 12.72 -21.54 -16.83
CA GLN A 14 13.75 -21.17 -17.81
C GLN A 14 13.62 -19.69 -18.24
N LEU A 15 12.39 -19.22 -18.49
CA LEU A 15 12.11 -17.81 -18.79
C LEU A 15 12.57 -16.87 -17.68
N GLN A 16 12.32 -17.24 -16.41
CA GLN A 16 12.80 -16.46 -15.27
C GLN A 16 14.34 -16.41 -15.23
N SER A 17 15.02 -17.51 -15.55
CA SER A 17 16.48 -17.55 -15.63
C SER A 17 17.03 -16.64 -16.73
N TRP A 18 16.42 -16.64 -17.92
CA TRP A 18 16.79 -15.74 -19.01
C TRP A 18 16.53 -14.26 -18.68
N LEU A 19 15.43 -13.96 -17.98
CA LEU A 19 15.12 -12.60 -17.53
C LEU A 19 16.21 -12.08 -16.58
N ASN A 20 16.66 -12.92 -15.65
CA ASN A 20 17.74 -12.58 -14.71
C ASN A 20 19.10 -12.43 -15.41
N ALA A 21 19.33 -13.18 -16.50
CA ALA A 21 20.53 -13.09 -17.32
C ALA A 21 20.52 -11.89 -18.30
N GLY A 22 19.42 -11.14 -18.38
CA GLY A 22 19.27 -10.02 -19.31
C GLY A 22 19.01 -10.44 -20.77
N GLU A 23 18.66 -11.71 -21.00
CA GLU A 23 18.38 -12.24 -22.34
C GLU A 23 16.91 -11.96 -22.75
N TYR A 24 16.51 -10.68 -22.77
CA TYR A 24 15.11 -10.26 -22.89
C TYR A 24 14.41 -10.76 -24.17
N ASP A 25 15.11 -10.84 -25.31
CA ASP A 25 14.53 -11.35 -26.56
C ASP A 25 14.05 -12.81 -26.42
N LYS A 26 14.79 -13.64 -25.68
CA LYS A 26 14.42 -15.05 -25.45
C LYS A 26 13.24 -15.17 -24.49
N VAL A 27 13.17 -14.27 -23.49
CA VAL A 27 12.04 -14.22 -22.56
C VAL A 27 10.76 -13.86 -23.31
N VAL A 28 10.80 -12.84 -24.18
CA VAL A 28 9.64 -12.43 -24.99
C VAL A 28 9.16 -13.59 -25.86
N GLN A 29 10.07 -14.23 -26.59
CA GLN A 29 9.71 -15.35 -27.48
C GLN A 29 9.10 -16.52 -26.70
N GLY A 30 9.79 -17.02 -25.66
CA GLY A 30 9.28 -18.19 -24.95
C GLY A 30 8.04 -17.89 -24.09
N ALA A 31 7.85 -16.65 -23.62
CA ALA A 31 6.60 -16.25 -22.97
C ALA A 31 5.42 -16.26 -23.95
N GLN A 32 5.62 -15.82 -25.20
CA GLN A 32 4.60 -15.91 -26.25
C GLN A 32 4.26 -17.36 -26.61
N GLU A 33 5.25 -18.26 -26.65
CA GLU A 33 5.03 -19.70 -26.87
C GLU A 33 4.19 -20.32 -25.74
N VAL A 34 4.50 -19.99 -24.48
CA VAL A 34 3.71 -20.43 -23.32
C VAL A 34 2.28 -19.88 -23.39
N LEU A 35 2.09 -18.61 -23.74
CA LEU A 35 0.76 -18.01 -23.89
C LEU A 35 -0.02 -18.58 -25.09
N GLY A 36 0.68 -19.10 -26.10
CA GLY A 36 0.05 -19.84 -27.21
C GLY A 36 -0.52 -21.19 -26.77
N LEU A 37 0.10 -21.83 -25.78
CA LEU A 37 -0.38 -23.07 -25.18
C LEU A 37 -1.44 -22.81 -24.10
N GLU A 38 -1.21 -21.80 -23.25
CA GLU A 38 -2.04 -21.42 -22.13
C GLU A 38 -2.27 -19.88 -22.12
N PRO A 39 -3.28 -19.38 -22.84
CA PRO A 39 -3.54 -17.93 -22.97
C PRO A 39 -3.81 -17.21 -21.64
N GLY A 40 -4.25 -17.94 -20.61
CA GLY A 40 -4.56 -17.41 -19.28
C GLY A 40 -3.36 -17.37 -18.31
N ASN A 41 -2.16 -17.76 -18.74
CA ASN A 41 -1.01 -17.92 -17.85
C ASN A 41 -0.45 -16.55 -17.40
N GLN A 42 -0.87 -16.10 -16.21
CA GLN A 42 -0.47 -14.80 -15.62
C GLN A 42 1.05 -14.67 -15.39
N ARG A 43 1.75 -15.79 -15.18
CA ARG A 43 3.20 -15.77 -14.98
C ARG A 43 3.92 -15.49 -16.29
N ALA A 44 3.48 -16.09 -17.39
CA ALA A 44 4.01 -15.77 -18.73
C ALA A 44 3.72 -14.31 -19.13
N LEU A 45 2.52 -13.79 -18.85
CA LEU A 45 2.16 -12.39 -19.09
C LEU A 45 3.06 -11.41 -18.31
N SER A 46 3.27 -11.67 -17.02
CA SER A 46 4.11 -10.80 -16.19
C SER A 46 5.59 -10.84 -16.60
N LEU A 47 6.10 -12.00 -17.01
CA LEU A 47 7.46 -12.15 -17.55
C LEU A 47 7.63 -11.43 -18.90
N LEU A 48 6.63 -11.53 -19.78
CA LEU A 48 6.61 -10.83 -21.07
C LEU A 48 6.69 -9.31 -20.85
N LYS A 49 5.84 -8.76 -19.98
CA LYS A 49 5.82 -7.32 -19.67
C LYS A 49 7.16 -6.84 -19.11
N GLN A 50 7.74 -7.57 -18.16
CA GLN A 50 9.05 -7.23 -17.57
C GLN A 50 10.18 -7.27 -18.59
N ALA A 51 10.13 -8.22 -19.54
CA ALA A 51 11.13 -8.32 -20.59
C ALA A 51 10.99 -7.19 -21.61
N GLU A 52 9.77 -6.83 -22.03
CA GLU A 52 9.52 -5.73 -22.96
C GLU A 52 9.97 -4.38 -22.42
N GLU A 53 9.67 -4.09 -21.15
CA GLU A 53 10.09 -2.87 -20.45
C GLU A 53 11.62 -2.73 -20.40
N LYS A 54 12.35 -3.84 -20.22
CA LYS A 54 13.82 -3.84 -20.14
C LYS A 54 14.51 -3.97 -21.51
N ARG A 55 13.83 -4.55 -22.51
CA ARG A 55 14.32 -4.73 -23.89
C ARG A 55 14.41 -3.40 -24.61
N HIS A 56 13.43 -2.52 -24.38
CA HIS A 56 13.43 -1.16 -24.86
C HIS A 56 13.62 -0.24 -23.67
N PRO A 57 14.85 -0.03 -23.18
CA PRO A 57 15.10 1.16 -22.39
C PRO A 57 14.80 2.31 -23.34
N GLU A 58 13.60 2.86 -23.27
CA GLU A 58 13.27 4.09 -23.99
C GLU A 58 14.43 5.04 -23.71
N PRO A 59 15.17 5.50 -24.73
CA PRO A 59 16.12 6.54 -24.51
C PRO A 59 15.28 7.67 -23.95
N ALA A 60 15.51 8.03 -22.68
CA ALA A 60 14.82 9.13 -22.04
C ALA A 60 14.98 10.33 -22.97
N LEU A 61 13.96 10.61 -23.77
CA LEU A 61 13.95 11.78 -24.60
C LEU A 61 14.01 12.92 -23.59
N PRO A 62 14.98 13.85 -23.71
CA PRO A 62 15.03 14.98 -22.82
C PRO A 62 13.68 15.68 -22.90
N TYR A 63 12.90 15.54 -21.83
CA TYR A 63 11.60 16.17 -21.70
C TYR A 63 11.87 17.67 -21.71
N ASP A 64 11.59 18.32 -22.84
CA ASP A 64 11.62 19.77 -22.97
C ASP A 64 10.20 20.31 -22.69
N PRO A 65 9.92 20.75 -21.44
CA PRO A 65 8.59 21.22 -21.04
C PRO A 65 8.12 22.47 -21.80
N LEU A 66 8.94 23.05 -22.69
CA LEU A 66 8.59 24.25 -23.46
C LEU A 66 7.89 23.95 -24.80
N THR A 67 7.85 22.70 -25.26
CA THR A 67 7.28 22.40 -26.59
C THR A 67 5.74 22.35 -26.58
N GLU A 68 5.10 22.02 -25.45
CA GLU A 68 3.63 21.98 -25.36
C GLU A 68 2.99 23.36 -25.16
N LEU A 69 3.76 24.37 -24.72
CA LEU A 69 3.25 25.72 -24.44
C LEU A 69 3.08 26.62 -25.68
N GLN A 70 3.51 26.19 -26.87
CA GLN A 70 3.47 27.03 -28.08
C GLN A 70 2.33 26.70 -29.05
N VAL A 71 1.52 25.66 -28.82
CA VAL A 71 0.48 25.26 -29.78
C VAL A 71 -0.93 25.76 -29.41
N GLU A 72 -1.17 26.24 -28.17
CA GLU A 72 -2.51 26.58 -27.68
C GLU A 72 -2.77 28.09 -27.47
N HIS A 73 -2.11 28.96 -28.23
CA HIS A 73 -2.28 30.42 -28.11
C HIS A 73 -2.56 31.15 -29.45
N ALA A 74 -3.32 30.53 -30.34
CA ALA A 74 -3.91 31.23 -31.48
C ALA A 74 -5.40 30.89 -31.62
N GLU A 75 -6.23 31.93 -31.70
CA GLU A 75 -7.71 31.94 -31.73
C GLU A 75 -8.36 31.60 -30.38
N TYR A 76 -9.01 32.52 -29.66
CA TYR A 76 -10.10 33.40 -30.11
C TYR A 76 -10.11 34.70 -29.30
N ALA A 77 -10.38 35.80 -29.99
CA ALA A 77 -10.73 37.08 -29.40
C ALA A 77 -12.21 37.41 -29.66
N LYS A 78 -12.81 38.12 -28.69
CA LYS A 78 -13.99 39.03 -28.72
C LYS A 78 -15.37 38.52 -28.21
N PRO A 79 -16.28 39.42 -27.72
CA PRO A 79 -16.59 39.52 -26.28
C PRO A 79 -18.10 39.60 -25.90
N GLU A 80 -18.35 39.71 -24.59
CA GLU A 80 -19.52 40.28 -23.87
C GLU A 80 -20.94 39.68 -24.06
N ALA A 81 -21.54 39.20 -22.97
CA ALA A 81 -22.79 39.75 -22.41
C ALA A 81 -23.19 39.07 -21.09
N GLU A 82 -23.65 39.91 -20.16
CA GLU A 82 -24.21 39.60 -18.84
C GLU A 82 -25.37 38.59 -18.87
N ARG A 83 -25.48 37.72 -17.85
CA ARG A 83 -26.77 37.44 -17.16
C ARG A 83 -26.63 36.67 -15.85
N THR A 84 -27.20 37.31 -14.85
CA THR A 84 -27.52 37.00 -13.46
C THR A 84 -28.08 35.60 -13.12
N THR A 85 -27.57 35.06 -12.00
CA THR A 85 -28.23 34.38 -10.86
C THR A 85 -29.20 33.20 -11.09
N ASN A 86 -28.98 32.17 -10.25
CA ASN A 86 -29.83 31.02 -9.89
C ASN A 86 -29.63 29.71 -10.68
N GLU A 87 -28.43 29.12 -10.61
CA GLU A 87 -28.20 27.73 -11.05
C GLU A 87 -27.73 26.77 -9.92
N HIS A 88 -27.53 27.27 -8.69
CA HIS A 88 -26.89 26.47 -7.64
C HIS A 88 -27.77 25.38 -7.02
N GLU A 89 -29.08 25.39 -7.27
CA GLU A 89 -30.03 24.41 -6.71
C GLU A 89 -30.34 23.25 -7.68
N ALA A 90 -30.28 23.48 -8.99
CA ALA A 90 -30.56 22.45 -10.00
C ALA A 90 -29.37 21.50 -10.26
N GLN A 91 -28.15 21.91 -9.89
CA GLN A 91 -26.94 21.10 -10.07
C GLN A 91 -26.72 20.09 -8.93
N SER A 92 -27.31 20.33 -7.75
CA SER A 92 -27.26 19.45 -6.58
C SER A 92 -28.07 18.17 -6.77
N GLU A 93 -29.29 18.27 -7.32
CA GLU A 93 -30.16 17.11 -7.55
C GLU A 93 -29.63 16.18 -8.65
N LYS A 94 -29.03 16.75 -9.72
CA LYS A 94 -28.40 15.96 -10.79
C LYS A 94 -27.19 15.19 -10.29
N ARG A 95 -26.40 15.73 -9.35
CA ARG A 95 -25.26 15.03 -8.73
C ARG A 95 -25.73 13.86 -7.84
N LYS A 96 -26.82 14.03 -7.09
CA LYS A 96 -27.41 12.95 -6.26
C LYS A 96 -27.95 11.80 -7.11
N LEU A 97 -28.60 12.10 -8.25
CA LEU A 97 -29.06 11.08 -9.19
C LEU A 97 -27.92 10.38 -9.94
N PHE A 98 -26.82 11.08 -10.24
CA PHE A 98 -25.64 10.47 -10.87
C PHE A 98 -24.88 9.54 -9.91
N LEU A 99 -24.76 9.91 -8.62
CA LEU A 99 -24.17 9.06 -7.59
C LEU A 99 -24.99 7.78 -7.36
N ALA A 100 -26.31 7.90 -7.29
CA ALA A 100 -27.22 6.77 -7.07
C ALA A 100 -27.20 5.73 -8.21
N MET A 101 -26.77 6.12 -9.42
CA MET A 101 -26.65 5.22 -10.57
C MET A 101 -25.27 4.56 -10.69
N LEU A 102 -24.22 5.19 -10.14
CA LEU A 102 -22.83 4.70 -10.15
C LEU A 102 -22.56 3.64 -9.08
N VAL A 103 -23.14 3.80 -7.89
CA VAL A 103 -22.99 2.87 -6.76
C VAL A 103 -23.37 1.41 -7.12
N PRO A 104 -24.51 1.11 -7.77
CA PRO A 104 -24.84 -0.27 -8.12
C PRO A 104 -23.98 -0.86 -9.24
N ALA A 105 -23.45 -0.03 -10.17
CA ALA A 105 -22.58 -0.51 -11.24
C ALA A 105 -21.18 -0.89 -10.73
N ILE A 106 -20.66 -0.14 -9.75
CA ILE A 106 -19.39 -0.43 -9.07
C ILE A 106 -19.53 -1.70 -8.21
N VAL A 107 -20.63 -1.84 -7.46
CA VAL A 107 -20.90 -3.04 -6.62
C VAL A 107 -21.01 -4.32 -7.46
N VAL A 108 -21.59 -4.29 -8.67
CA VAL A 108 -21.67 -5.49 -9.54
C VAL A 108 -20.32 -5.88 -10.15
N VAL A 109 -19.44 -4.91 -10.44
CA VAL A 109 -18.07 -5.19 -10.95
C VAL A 109 -17.16 -5.69 -9.83
N ILE A 110 -17.31 -5.18 -8.60
CA ILE A 110 -16.55 -5.62 -7.43
C ILE A 110 -16.97 -7.03 -7.02
N VAL A 111 -18.27 -7.30 -6.82
CA VAL A 111 -18.75 -8.63 -6.39
C VAL A 111 -18.51 -9.69 -7.47
N GLY A 112 -18.61 -9.33 -8.75
CA GLY A 112 -18.25 -10.22 -9.85
C GLY A 112 -16.74 -10.48 -9.97
N GLY A 113 -15.91 -9.47 -9.71
CA GLY A 113 -14.45 -9.56 -9.73
C GLY A 113 -13.90 -10.41 -8.59
N SER A 114 -14.41 -10.23 -7.36
CA SER A 114 -13.97 -10.96 -6.17
C SER A 114 -14.26 -12.46 -6.26
N VAL A 115 -15.40 -12.88 -6.83
CA VAL A 115 -15.74 -14.30 -6.99
C VAL A 115 -14.88 -14.97 -8.07
N ILE A 116 -14.54 -14.26 -9.15
CA ILE A 116 -13.67 -14.77 -10.22
C ILE A 116 -12.20 -14.82 -9.74
N TRP A 117 -11.76 -13.83 -8.96
CA TRP A 117 -10.43 -13.83 -8.33
C TRP A 117 -10.29 -14.95 -7.28
N TRP A 118 -11.32 -15.18 -6.45
CA TRP A 118 -11.35 -16.27 -5.48
C TRP A 118 -11.33 -17.65 -6.14
N LEU A 119 -12.07 -17.85 -7.25
CA LEU A 119 -12.04 -19.11 -8.01
C LEU A 119 -10.68 -19.33 -8.71
N ALA A 120 -10.03 -18.28 -9.22
CA ALA A 120 -8.73 -18.36 -9.86
C ALA A 120 -7.56 -18.59 -8.88
N ASN A 121 -7.72 -18.21 -7.60
CA ASN A 121 -6.70 -18.44 -6.58
C ASN A 121 -6.76 -19.87 -6.02
N ARG A 122 -7.92 -20.51 -6.04
CA ARG A 122 -8.12 -21.90 -5.57
C ARG A 122 -7.38 -22.94 -6.43
N GLU A 123 -7.22 -22.72 -7.74
CA GLU A 123 -6.44 -23.60 -8.62
C GLU A 123 -4.91 -23.51 -8.36
N ARG A 124 -4.43 -22.44 -7.71
CA ARG A 124 -3.01 -22.34 -7.30
C ARG A 124 -2.69 -23.27 -6.13
N GLU A 125 -3.63 -23.52 -5.22
CA GLU A 125 -3.43 -24.35 -4.03
C GLU A 125 -3.09 -25.80 -4.41
N ASP A 126 -3.80 -26.37 -5.39
CA ASP A 126 -3.56 -27.76 -5.85
C ASP A 126 -2.21 -27.89 -6.59
N THR A 127 -1.79 -26.85 -7.30
CA THR A 127 -0.55 -26.86 -8.10
C THR A 127 0.70 -26.60 -7.23
N ILE A 128 0.55 -25.85 -6.13
CA ILE A 128 1.59 -25.61 -5.13
C ILE A 128 1.73 -26.85 -4.24
N ALA A 129 0.64 -27.45 -3.78
CA ALA A 129 0.65 -28.68 -2.99
C ALA A 129 1.32 -29.87 -3.72
N ASN A 130 1.11 -30.02 -5.03
CA ASN A 130 1.71 -31.11 -5.81
C ASN A 130 3.21 -30.92 -6.16
N LYS A 131 3.76 -29.69 -6.09
CA LYS A 131 5.18 -29.42 -6.40
C LYS A 131 6.10 -29.40 -5.19
N LEU A 132 5.53 -29.40 -3.99
CA LEU A 132 6.25 -29.16 -2.74
C LEU A 132 6.44 -30.42 -1.90
N THR A 133 6.18 -31.61 -2.47
CA THR A 133 6.44 -32.93 -1.86
C THR A 133 7.92 -33.28 -1.64
N GLY A 134 8.83 -32.31 -1.75
CA GLY A 134 10.25 -32.43 -1.41
C GLY A 134 10.66 -31.40 -0.38
N ASN A 135 10.27 -31.61 0.89
CA ASN A 135 10.61 -30.80 2.07
C ASN A 135 9.92 -29.42 2.15
N LEU A 136 8.60 -29.41 2.24
CA LEU A 136 7.91 -28.29 2.91
C LEU A 136 8.40 -28.18 4.35
N PRO A 137 8.74 -26.98 4.84
CA PRO A 137 8.87 -26.77 6.27
C PRO A 137 7.56 -27.20 6.95
N GLU A 138 7.68 -27.92 8.07
CA GLU A 138 6.52 -28.49 8.80
C GLU A 138 5.56 -27.41 9.31
N ASP A 139 5.99 -26.17 9.37
CA ASP A 139 5.19 -25.02 9.79
C ASP A 139 4.86 -24.13 8.60
N LEU A 140 3.62 -24.22 8.10
CA LEU A 140 3.06 -23.37 7.04
C LEU A 140 2.15 -22.27 7.58
N THR A 141 2.03 -22.14 8.90
CA THR A 141 1.13 -21.16 9.53
C THR A 141 1.52 -19.72 9.15
N TYR A 142 2.80 -19.47 8.88
CA TYR A 142 3.28 -18.18 8.37
C TYR A 142 2.71 -17.83 6.97
N LEU A 143 2.42 -18.84 6.14
CA LEU A 143 1.91 -18.64 4.78
C LEU A 143 0.46 -18.18 4.82
N GLU A 144 -0.39 -18.89 5.57
CA GLU A 144 -1.81 -18.54 5.75
C GLU A 144 -1.96 -17.13 6.32
N GLY A 145 -1.17 -16.80 7.36
CA GLY A 145 -1.18 -15.46 7.94
C GLY A 145 -0.73 -14.37 6.96
N ASN A 146 0.27 -14.64 6.12
CA ASN A 146 0.71 -13.69 5.10
C ASN A 146 -0.33 -13.50 3.98
N GLU A 147 -1.02 -14.56 3.55
CA GLU A 147 -2.03 -14.46 2.49
C GLU A 147 -3.21 -13.59 2.93
N GLN A 148 -3.74 -13.81 4.14
CA GLN A 148 -4.78 -12.95 4.72
C GLN A 148 -4.32 -11.48 4.76
N ARG A 149 -3.10 -11.25 5.26
CA ARG A 149 -2.55 -9.89 5.40
C ARG A 149 -2.37 -9.18 4.07
N LEU A 150 -1.96 -9.92 3.02
CA LEU A 150 -1.82 -9.37 1.68
C LEU A 150 -3.18 -8.97 1.09
N ASP A 151 -4.20 -9.80 1.28
CA ASP A 151 -5.57 -9.53 0.81
C ASP A 151 -6.16 -8.29 1.51
N GLU A 152 -6.06 -8.23 2.83
CA GLU A 152 -6.53 -7.10 3.64
C GLU A 152 -5.79 -5.80 3.28
N LEU A 153 -4.45 -5.82 3.18
CA LEU A 153 -3.67 -4.64 2.78
C LEU A 153 -3.98 -4.18 1.34
N THR A 154 -4.27 -5.12 0.43
CA THR A 154 -4.66 -4.78 -0.93
C THR A 154 -6.01 -4.05 -0.91
N THR A 155 -6.97 -4.56 -0.16
CA THR A 155 -8.29 -3.95 0.02
C THR A 155 -8.21 -2.58 0.70
N ILE A 156 -7.42 -2.44 1.77
CA ILE A 156 -7.17 -1.15 2.44
C ILE A 156 -6.61 -0.12 1.45
N ALA A 157 -5.62 -0.51 0.64
CA ALA A 157 -5.02 0.40 -0.33
C ALA A 157 -6.03 0.84 -1.41
N GLU A 158 -6.87 -0.07 -1.90
CA GLU A 158 -7.93 0.24 -2.85
C GLU A 158 -8.95 1.22 -2.27
N THR A 159 -9.35 1.02 -1.01
CA THR A 159 -10.23 1.94 -0.29
C THR A 159 -9.62 3.32 -0.14
N VAL A 160 -8.36 3.41 0.28
CA VAL A 160 -7.62 4.68 0.42
C VAL A 160 -7.51 5.41 -0.93
N GLU A 161 -7.23 4.68 -2.01
CA GLU A 161 -7.14 5.23 -3.36
C GLU A 161 -8.50 5.71 -3.89
N ALA A 162 -9.57 4.94 -3.65
CA ALA A 162 -10.93 5.35 -3.98
C ALA A 162 -11.35 6.61 -3.20
N TYR A 163 -11.00 6.70 -1.91
CA TYR A 163 -11.24 7.89 -1.09
C TYR A 163 -10.59 9.13 -1.71
N LYS A 164 -9.35 9.02 -2.19
CA LYS A 164 -8.66 10.12 -2.88
C LYS A 164 -9.35 10.55 -4.16
N VAL A 165 -9.87 9.61 -4.96
CA VAL A 165 -10.61 9.95 -6.18
C VAL A 165 -11.85 10.79 -5.86
N MET A 166 -12.53 10.50 -4.74
CA MET A 166 -13.74 11.21 -4.34
C MET A 166 -13.47 12.56 -3.66
N ASN A 167 -12.40 12.66 -2.85
CA ASN A 167 -12.14 13.80 -1.97
C ASN A 167 -10.99 14.70 -2.45
N GLY A 168 -10.19 14.26 -3.43
CA GLY A 168 -9.01 14.97 -3.93
C GLY A 168 -7.73 14.77 -3.11
N ALA A 169 -7.82 14.15 -1.92
CA ALA A 169 -6.70 13.84 -1.04
C ALA A 169 -6.90 12.47 -0.37
N TYR A 170 -5.82 11.81 0.05
CA TYR A 170 -5.89 10.61 0.87
C TYR A 170 -6.47 10.94 2.25
N PRO A 171 -7.13 9.98 2.94
CA PRO A 171 -7.66 10.23 4.28
C PRO A 171 -6.53 10.59 5.24
N SER A 172 -6.76 11.56 6.14
CA SER A 172 -5.86 11.75 7.28
C SER A 172 -5.86 10.50 8.17
N VAL A 173 -4.89 10.40 9.10
CA VAL A 173 -4.89 9.35 10.13
C VAL A 173 -6.22 9.31 10.89
N SER A 174 -6.76 10.47 11.26
CA SER A 174 -8.05 10.58 11.96
C SER A 174 -9.28 10.21 11.11
N GLN A 175 -9.16 10.22 9.78
CA GLN A 175 -10.24 9.88 8.85
C GLN A 175 -10.16 8.42 8.36
N LEU A 176 -9.03 7.74 8.55
CA LEU A 176 -8.76 6.43 7.98
C LEU A 176 -9.82 5.40 8.38
N ASP A 177 -10.09 5.29 9.68
CA ASP A 177 -11.01 4.28 10.21
C ASP A 177 -12.43 4.46 9.64
N SER A 178 -12.92 5.70 9.60
CA SER A 178 -14.21 6.02 8.96
C SER A 178 -14.19 5.69 7.47
N ALA A 179 -13.11 6.03 6.76
CA ALA A 179 -12.96 5.71 5.34
C ALA A 179 -12.96 4.20 5.06
N LEU A 180 -12.38 3.39 5.96
CA LEU A 180 -12.36 1.93 5.83
C LEU A 180 -13.75 1.33 6.04
N VAL A 181 -14.46 1.74 7.08
CA VAL A 181 -15.81 1.22 7.38
C VAL A 181 -16.84 1.69 6.34
N ASP A 182 -16.75 2.93 5.85
CA ASP A 182 -17.68 3.48 4.85
C ASP A 182 -17.53 2.84 3.45
N SER A 183 -16.43 2.12 3.21
CA SER A 183 -16.09 1.56 1.89
C SER A 183 -16.92 0.33 1.48
N ALA A 184 -17.77 -0.18 2.37
CA ALA A 184 -18.54 -1.43 2.24
C ALA A 184 -17.68 -2.72 2.15
N TYR A 185 -16.35 -2.61 2.11
CA TYR A 185 -15.45 -3.77 2.15
C TYR A 185 -15.22 -4.31 3.55
N PHE A 186 -15.32 -3.43 4.56
CA PHE A 186 -15.04 -3.74 5.94
C PHE A 186 -16.26 -3.42 6.81
N GLU A 187 -16.74 -4.40 7.57
CA GLU A 187 -17.77 -4.16 8.60
C GLU A 187 -17.16 -3.43 9.82
N GLU A 188 -15.89 -3.70 10.09
CA GLU A 188 -15.08 -3.10 11.15
C GLU A 188 -13.65 -2.87 10.65
N VAL A 189 -12.90 -1.98 11.30
CA VAL A 189 -11.51 -1.69 10.93
C VAL A 189 -10.68 -2.98 11.04
N PRO A 190 -10.02 -3.43 9.97
CA PRO A 190 -9.21 -4.65 10.01
C PRO A 190 -8.03 -4.48 10.96
N SER A 191 -7.64 -5.57 11.62
CA SER A 191 -6.43 -5.63 12.46
C SER A 191 -5.47 -6.64 11.88
N ASP A 192 -4.18 -6.31 11.89
CA ASP A 192 -3.14 -7.31 11.60
C ASP A 192 -3.28 -8.46 12.62
N PRO A 193 -3.36 -9.73 12.18
CA PRO A 193 -3.46 -10.87 13.09
C PRO A 193 -2.24 -11.03 14.00
N ARG A 194 -1.13 -10.37 13.66
CA ARG A 194 0.11 -10.32 14.45
C ARG A 194 0.33 -8.98 15.12
N GLN A 195 -0.69 -8.13 15.19
CA GLN A 195 -0.60 -6.79 15.79
C GLN A 195 0.04 -6.88 17.19
N GLY A 196 1.08 -6.06 17.41
CA GLY A 196 1.77 -5.99 18.70
C GLY A 196 2.85 -7.06 18.93
N GLU A 197 2.96 -8.07 18.07
CA GLU A 197 4.15 -8.92 18.05
C GLU A 197 5.38 -8.10 17.64
N ILE A 198 6.57 -8.52 18.06
CA ILE A 198 7.83 -7.84 17.72
C ILE A 198 8.71 -8.79 16.91
N ASP A 199 9.24 -8.32 15.78
CA ASP A 199 10.18 -9.08 14.97
C ASP A 199 11.57 -9.20 15.63
N LYS A 200 12.46 -9.99 15.02
CA LYS A 200 13.84 -10.18 15.52
C LYS A 200 14.67 -8.89 15.56
N THR A 201 14.22 -7.81 14.90
CA THR A 201 14.89 -6.50 14.87
C THR A 201 14.30 -5.51 15.88
N GLY A 202 13.31 -5.92 16.67
CA GLY A 202 12.64 -5.04 17.64
C GLY A 202 11.51 -4.22 17.03
N LYS A 203 11.08 -4.49 15.79
CA LYS A 203 10.00 -3.75 15.13
C LYS A 203 8.66 -4.44 15.33
N PRO A 204 7.60 -3.69 15.70
CA PRO A 204 6.29 -4.28 15.84
C PRO A 204 5.70 -4.68 14.48
N PHE A 205 5.01 -5.82 14.47
CA PHE A 205 4.06 -6.21 13.45
C PHE A 205 2.80 -5.36 13.55
N GLY A 206 2.13 -5.20 12.41
CA GLY A 206 0.98 -4.33 12.28
C GLY A 206 0.86 -3.73 10.89
N TYR A 207 -0.37 -3.42 10.50
CA TYR A 207 -0.67 -2.60 9.34
C TYR A 207 -0.38 -1.15 9.69
N ILE A 208 0.47 -0.51 8.89
CA ILE A 208 0.89 0.87 9.09
C ILE A 208 0.40 1.69 7.92
N TYR A 209 -0.29 2.77 8.25
CA TYR A 209 -0.69 3.80 7.32
C TYR A 209 0.03 5.10 7.67
N ALA A 210 0.72 5.66 6.68
CA ALA A 210 1.34 6.97 6.77
C ALA A 210 0.85 7.84 5.62
N VAL A 211 0.56 9.11 5.89
CA VAL A 211 0.08 10.07 4.91
C VAL A 211 0.93 11.33 4.96
N TYR A 212 1.24 11.92 3.81
CA TYR A 212 2.17 13.04 3.69
C TYR A 212 1.67 14.10 2.74
N ASN A 213 2.10 15.33 3.02
CA ASN A 213 1.98 16.44 2.09
C ASN A 213 3.01 16.28 0.98
N GLY A 214 2.60 16.57 -0.25
CA GLY A 214 3.41 16.42 -1.45
C GLY A 214 3.12 17.51 -2.46
N ILE A 215 3.60 17.33 -3.69
CA ILE A 215 3.40 18.32 -4.78
C ILE A 215 1.89 18.53 -5.06
N GLY A 216 1.06 17.51 -4.82
CA GLY A 216 -0.39 17.58 -4.99
C GLY A 216 -1.15 18.26 -3.86
N GLY A 217 -0.47 18.82 -2.85
CA GLY A 217 -1.10 19.45 -1.68
C GLY A 217 -1.14 18.56 -0.45
N GLU A 218 -2.10 18.87 0.45
CA GLU A 218 -2.30 18.16 1.71
C GLU A 218 -2.69 16.70 1.46
N ASN A 219 -2.13 15.79 2.26
CA ASN A 219 -2.40 14.36 2.20
C ASN A 219 -2.37 13.79 0.77
N SER A 220 -1.45 14.28 -0.06
CA SER A 220 -1.39 13.90 -1.49
C SER A 220 -0.57 12.65 -1.74
N VAL A 221 0.16 12.17 -0.72
CA VAL A 221 1.00 10.97 -0.75
C VAL A 221 0.66 10.05 0.42
N TYR A 222 0.62 8.74 0.20
CA TYR A 222 0.45 7.75 1.27
C TYR A 222 1.48 6.62 1.16
N VAL A 223 1.72 5.95 2.27
CA VAL A 223 2.47 4.70 2.39
C VAL A 223 1.63 3.75 3.23
N LEU A 224 1.29 2.60 2.68
CA LEU A 224 0.69 1.50 3.41
C LEU A 224 1.71 0.36 3.51
N SER A 225 1.91 -0.24 4.68
CA SER A 225 2.92 -1.28 4.86
C SER A 225 2.63 -2.24 6.01
N ALA A 226 3.18 -3.46 5.90
CA ALA A 226 3.27 -4.41 7.01
C ALA A 226 4.55 -5.25 6.90
N LEU A 227 4.92 -5.93 7.99
CA LEU A 227 6.07 -6.86 8.03
C LEU A 227 5.61 -8.29 7.78
N PHE A 228 6.04 -8.91 6.70
CA PHE A 228 5.76 -10.30 6.35
C PHE A 228 6.90 -11.21 6.80
N GLU A 229 6.62 -12.48 7.00
CA GLU A 229 7.63 -13.45 7.43
C GLU A 229 7.88 -14.51 6.35
N ASP A 230 9.14 -14.85 6.09
CA ASP A 230 9.48 -15.96 5.18
C ASP A 230 9.48 -17.31 5.90
N SER A 231 9.71 -18.39 5.15
CA SER A 231 9.75 -19.76 5.68
C SER A 231 10.85 -20.04 6.71
N LYS A 232 11.77 -19.09 6.94
CA LYS A 232 12.88 -19.18 7.90
C LYS A 232 12.68 -18.21 9.07
N GLY A 233 11.55 -17.53 9.09
CA GLY A 233 11.22 -16.53 10.07
C GLY A 233 11.96 -15.21 9.92
N PHE A 234 12.37 -14.84 8.71
CA PHE A 234 12.90 -13.51 8.42
C PHE A 234 11.78 -12.56 8.00
N GLY A 235 11.72 -11.43 8.70
CA GLY A 235 10.82 -10.33 8.38
C GLY A 235 11.24 -9.60 7.11
N TYR A 236 10.31 -9.30 6.22
CA TYR A 236 10.48 -8.38 5.10
C TYR A 236 9.29 -7.41 5.03
N ALA A 237 9.54 -6.16 4.66
CA ALA A 237 8.47 -5.18 4.53
C ALA A 237 7.77 -5.35 3.18
N TRP A 238 6.44 -5.44 3.21
CA TRP A 238 5.60 -5.17 2.07
C TRP A 238 5.11 -3.73 2.14
N SER A 239 4.99 -3.05 1.00
CA SER A 239 4.39 -1.72 0.95
C SER A 239 3.67 -1.42 -0.37
N LYS A 240 2.69 -0.52 -0.30
CA LYS A 240 1.97 0.07 -1.44
C LYS A 240 1.84 1.59 -1.25
N GLY A 241 1.64 2.31 -2.35
CA GLY A 241 1.68 3.78 -2.37
C GLY A 241 3.07 4.29 -2.76
N ALA A 242 3.59 5.27 -2.03
CA ALA A 242 4.85 5.90 -2.36
C ALA A 242 6.09 5.06 -2.02
N PRO A 243 7.22 5.28 -2.71
CA PRO A 243 8.47 4.57 -2.42
C PRO A 243 8.96 4.87 -1.00
N ILE A 244 9.03 3.85 -0.14
CA ILE A 244 9.46 3.96 1.27
C ILE A 244 10.86 4.57 1.46
N LYS A 245 11.73 4.50 0.44
CA LYS A 245 13.05 5.15 0.44
C LYS A 245 12.98 6.68 0.59
N ASN A 246 11.85 7.29 0.19
CA ASN A 246 11.61 8.72 0.29
C ASN A 246 10.97 9.12 1.63
N TYR A 247 10.51 8.13 2.41
CA TYR A 247 9.74 8.30 3.64
C TYR A 247 10.29 7.35 4.71
N PRO A 248 11.55 7.51 5.16
CA PRO A 248 12.19 6.56 6.06
C PRO A 248 11.55 6.49 7.45
N ASP A 249 10.75 7.51 7.79
CA ASP A 249 10.00 7.69 9.02
C ASP A 249 8.65 6.98 9.02
N PHE A 250 8.20 6.37 7.91
CA PHE A 250 6.83 5.81 7.76
C PHE A 250 6.41 4.76 8.80
N ARG A 251 7.33 4.28 9.65
CA ARG A 251 7.05 3.37 10.78
C ARG A 251 7.23 4.02 12.15
N ASN A 252 7.51 5.31 12.22
CA ASN A 252 7.59 6.08 13.46
C ASN A 252 6.18 6.46 13.91
N TYR A 253 5.55 5.61 14.71
CA TYR A 253 4.17 5.80 15.18
C TYR A 253 4.01 6.95 16.20
N GLU A 254 5.12 7.59 16.60
CA GLU A 254 5.06 8.82 17.40
C GLU A 254 4.62 10.02 16.55
N GLU A 255 4.83 9.98 15.22
CA GLU A 255 4.41 11.04 14.31
C GLU A 255 2.87 11.10 14.19
N GLU A 256 2.32 12.30 14.02
CA GLU A 256 0.87 12.52 13.94
C GLU A 256 0.26 11.99 12.64
N ASN A 257 1.05 11.92 11.58
CA ASN A 257 0.64 11.50 10.25
C ASN A 257 0.86 10.00 9.99
N ILE A 258 1.17 9.22 11.02
CA ILE A 258 1.44 7.79 10.98
C ILE A 258 0.59 7.09 12.04
N THR A 259 -0.04 5.98 11.67
CA THR A 259 -0.82 5.15 12.60
C THR A 259 -0.70 3.66 12.30
N PHE A 260 -0.89 2.85 13.34
CA PHE A 260 -1.30 1.47 13.14
C PHE A 260 -2.79 1.43 12.82
N ILE A 261 -3.18 0.53 11.92
CA ILE A 261 -4.59 0.26 11.63
C ILE A 261 -5.05 -0.77 12.66
N THR A 262 -5.81 -0.32 13.65
CA THR A 262 -6.33 -1.15 14.73
C THR A 262 -7.76 -0.75 15.08
N PRO A 263 -8.66 -1.71 15.37
CA PRO A 263 -10.07 -1.46 15.66
C PRO A 263 -10.29 -0.61 16.92
N ASP A 264 -9.36 -0.68 17.87
CA ASP A 264 -9.40 0.05 19.12
C ASP A 264 -8.31 1.13 19.16
N THR A 265 -8.19 1.97 18.14
CA THR A 265 -7.49 3.24 18.37
C THR A 265 -8.44 4.09 19.21
N PRO A 266 -8.32 4.15 20.57
CA PRO A 266 -9.13 5.10 21.31
C PRO A 266 -8.86 6.45 20.67
N GLU A 267 -9.91 7.16 20.28
CA GLU A 267 -9.84 8.52 19.73
C GLU A 267 -8.64 9.21 20.36
N ARG A 268 -7.54 9.37 19.59
CA ARG A 268 -6.27 9.91 20.07
C ARG A 268 -6.62 11.34 20.45
N SER A 269 -7.05 11.51 21.69
CA SER A 269 -7.74 12.71 22.13
C SER A 269 -6.80 13.86 21.81
N GLU A 270 -7.27 14.82 21.03
CA GLU A 270 -6.52 15.99 20.56
C GLU A 270 -6.02 16.90 21.73
N GLY A 271 -5.97 16.38 22.97
CA GLY A 271 -5.62 17.09 24.19
C GLY A 271 -4.35 16.62 24.91
N ALA A 272 -3.62 15.60 24.46
CA ALA A 272 -2.47 15.07 25.22
C ALA A 272 -1.18 15.91 25.17
N LEU A 273 -1.18 17.08 24.52
CA LEU A 273 -0.02 17.99 24.44
C LEU A 273 -0.15 19.30 25.24
N LYS A 274 -1.06 19.37 26.22
CA LYS A 274 -1.10 20.50 27.17
C LYS A 274 -1.42 20.04 28.58
N GLU A 275 -0.39 19.71 29.35
CA GLU A 275 -0.24 20.04 30.77
C GLU A 275 1.11 19.51 31.26
N GLU A 276 2.21 20.12 30.80
CA GLU A 276 3.31 20.37 31.74
C GLU A 276 2.89 21.59 32.56
N GLU A 277 1.99 21.36 33.52
CA GLU A 277 1.75 22.29 34.61
C GLU A 277 2.97 22.21 35.53
N ASP A 278 3.94 23.08 35.21
CA ASP A 278 4.83 23.82 36.09
C ASP A 278 4.72 23.44 37.58
N THR A 279 5.21 22.25 37.93
CA THR A 279 5.43 21.89 39.33
C THR A 279 6.75 22.53 39.71
N ALA A 280 6.66 23.82 40.06
CA ALA A 280 7.70 24.53 40.77
C ALA A 280 8.08 23.73 42.02
N VAL A 281 9.16 22.95 41.91
CA VAL A 281 9.83 22.32 43.05
C VAL A 281 10.47 23.45 43.85
N GLU A 282 9.82 23.82 44.95
CA GLU A 282 10.38 24.64 46.02
C GLU A 282 11.61 23.91 46.58
N LEU A 283 12.80 24.28 46.09
CA LEU A 283 14.09 23.86 46.60
C LEU A 283 14.25 24.38 48.04
N GLN A 284 14.00 23.50 49.02
CA GLN A 284 14.49 23.70 50.37
C GLN A 284 16.01 23.53 50.38
N GLU A 285 16.73 24.64 50.60
CA GLU A 285 18.16 24.64 50.88
C GLU A 285 18.42 23.92 52.22
N GLU A 286 19.04 22.73 52.18
CA GLU A 286 19.68 22.18 53.37
C GLU A 286 21.08 22.80 53.58
N PRO A 287 21.42 23.27 54.79
CA PRO A 287 22.72 23.86 55.06
C PRO A 287 23.84 22.81 55.03
N SER A 288 24.77 23.03 54.10
CA SER A 288 26.06 22.35 53.97
C SER A 288 26.90 22.46 55.26
N GLY A 289 26.89 21.40 56.08
CA GLY A 289 27.87 21.18 57.15
C GLY A 289 29.04 20.29 56.66
N PRO A 290 30.30 20.63 57.00
CA PRO A 290 31.45 19.84 56.56
C PRO A 290 31.53 18.50 57.32
N LYS A 291 31.44 17.39 56.59
CA LYS A 291 31.79 16.05 57.11
C LYS A 291 33.30 15.88 57.11
N VAL A 292 33.91 16.07 58.28
CA VAL A 292 35.30 15.67 58.57
C VAL A 292 35.34 14.15 58.62
N ASN A 293 36.15 13.53 57.75
CA ASN A 293 36.43 12.10 57.76
C ASN A 293 37.77 11.84 58.47
N PRO A 294 37.81 11.22 59.66
CA PRO A 294 39.05 10.91 60.35
C PRO A 294 39.37 9.43 60.14
N GLU A 295 40.23 9.10 59.17
CA GLU A 295 41.06 7.88 59.19
C GLU A 295 41.84 7.78 57.89
N TYR A 296 43.10 8.22 57.91
CA TYR A 296 44.23 7.54 57.26
C TYR A 296 45.50 8.17 57.84
N GLN A 297 45.94 7.63 58.99
CA GLN A 297 47.32 7.73 59.42
C GLN A 297 48.06 6.51 58.87
N LYS A 298 49.02 6.74 57.97
CA LYS A 298 50.33 6.07 57.92
C LYS A 298 51.21 6.75 56.87
#